data_AF-A0A560DWN0-F1
#
_entry.id   AF-A0A560DWN0-F1
#
_cell.length_a   1.000
_cell.length_b   1.000
_cell.length_c   1.000
_cell.angle_alpha   90.00
_cell.angle_beta   90.00
_cell.angle_gamma   90.00
#
_symmetry.space_group_name_H-M   'P 1'
#
loop_
_entity.id
_entity.type
_entity.pdbx_description
1 polymer ?
#
loop_
_entity_poly.entity_id
_entity_poly.type
_entity_poly.pdbx_seq_one_letter_code
_entity_poly.pdbx_strand_id
1 'polypeptide(L)'
;MFKKQKATRFVRSGSRAPASKTPTTAKTTAAKKAAAMKPAAKFAAKSAAKSAAKSPAKSAAKSVAKPRAASAREARTHDVAVWDIDVHSGFVNRVLDAINRKQKLFRFVRIEATVPMGLTMSGRRTREIIQKLDPKTAEDPQLENSVWAEDIYPVARPILKSTGTDLLVCLLAPLIADRVTNPPFDRDGVEIDFFSVSSKRIILVSAYELRGYAAKAGRSFEACLALLIIAQVLAEYFDLEEHDDTRGCIMDYCDDRKDIVVLLKKMEICPHSLEALPDYARASVVKMIQAIREYTP
;
A
#
# COMPACT_ATOMS: atom_id res chain seq x y z
N MET A 1 -23.97 -1.38 -10.28
CA MET A 1 -22.79 -0.55 -10.61
C MET A 1 -21.78 -0.68 -9.48
N PHE A 2 -20.73 -1.48 -9.64
CA PHE A 2 -19.62 -1.53 -8.67
C PHE A 2 -18.65 -0.40 -9.01
N LYS A 3 -18.46 0.56 -8.09
CA LYS A 3 -17.35 1.52 -8.20
C LYS A 3 -16.05 0.71 -8.26
N LYS A 4 -15.14 1.03 -9.19
CA LYS A 4 -13.76 0.55 -9.13
C LYS A 4 -13.18 1.06 -7.81
N GLN A 5 -13.02 0.18 -6.81
CA GLN A 5 -12.29 0.51 -5.60
C GLN A 5 -10.80 0.55 -5.94
N LYS A 6 -10.11 1.60 -5.48
CA LYS A 6 -8.65 1.69 -5.53
C LYS A 6 -8.08 0.61 -4.60
N ALA A 7 -7.00 -0.05 -5.02
CA ALA A 7 -6.22 -0.89 -4.13
C ALA A 7 -5.38 0.03 -3.23
N THR A 8 -5.48 -0.14 -1.92
CA THR A 8 -4.68 0.57 -0.91
C THR A 8 -3.42 -0.28 -0.65
N ARG A 9 -2.21 0.26 -0.80
CA ARG A 9 -0.97 -0.55 -0.86
C ARG A 9 0.19 0.16 -0.18
N PHE A 10 0.89 -0.58 0.68
CA PHE A 10 1.87 -0.08 1.62
C PHE A 10 3.25 -0.69 1.41
N VAL A 11 4.24 0.20 1.33
CA VAL A 11 5.70 -0.06 1.36
C VAL A 11 6.22 -0.81 0.13
N ARG A 12 7.09 -0.14 -0.64
CA ARG A 12 7.84 -0.66 -1.78
C ARG A 12 9.28 -0.97 -1.36
N SER A 13 9.99 -1.75 -2.16
CA SER A 13 11.40 -2.09 -1.97
C SER A 13 12.18 -1.67 -3.22
N GLY A 14 12.30 -0.38 -3.42
CA GLY A 14 13.07 0.27 -4.47
C GLY A 14 14.50 -0.25 -4.53
N SER A 15 14.73 -1.22 -5.41
CA SER A 15 16.05 -1.70 -5.84
C SER A 15 16.32 -1.28 -7.29
N ARG A 16 15.92 -0.06 -7.65
CA ARG A 16 16.50 0.59 -8.83
C ARG A 16 17.53 1.60 -8.35
N ALA A 17 18.80 1.19 -8.40
CA ALA A 17 19.90 2.12 -8.32
C ALA A 17 19.66 3.27 -9.33
N PRO A 18 19.80 4.54 -8.94
CA PRO A 18 19.75 5.63 -9.90
C PRO A 18 20.88 5.43 -10.91
N ALA A 19 20.54 5.47 -12.21
CA ALA A 19 21.53 5.45 -13.28
C ALA A 19 22.55 6.56 -13.02
N SER A 20 23.80 6.17 -12.72
CA SER A 20 24.87 7.10 -12.44
C SER A 20 25.14 7.95 -13.69
N LYS A 21 24.92 9.26 -13.58
CA LYS A 21 25.37 10.21 -14.58
C LYS A 21 26.89 10.26 -14.50
N THR A 22 27.55 9.71 -15.51
CA THR A 22 29.00 9.81 -15.70
C THR A 22 29.37 11.28 -15.94
N PRO A 23 30.32 11.87 -15.20
CA PRO A 23 30.80 13.22 -15.50
C PRO A 23 31.69 13.17 -16.75
N THR A 24 31.21 13.77 -17.84
CA THR A 24 32.01 13.97 -19.05
C THR A 24 33.01 15.09 -18.78
N THR A 25 34.30 14.76 -18.74
CA THR A 25 35.40 15.73 -18.65
C THR A 25 35.47 16.55 -19.94
N ALA A 26 35.36 17.87 -19.78
CA ALA A 26 35.53 18.84 -20.83
C ALA A 26 37.00 18.84 -21.32
N LYS A 27 37.19 18.64 -22.64
CA LYS A 27 38.41 18.99 -23.35
C LYS A 27 38.12 20.12 -24.32
N THR A 28 38.66 21.28 -24.00
CA THR A 28 38.75 22.46 -24.85
C THR A 28 39.70 22.18 -26.02
N THR A 29 39.29 22.48 -27.25
CA THR A 29 40.18 22.97 -28.31
C THR A 29 39.35 23.63 -29.40
N ALA A 30 39.77 24.84 -29.76
CA ALA A 30 39.18 25.69 -30.77
C ALA A 30 39.72 25.32 -32.18
N ALA A 31 38.90 25.48 -33.23
CA ALA A 31 39.11 26.50 -34.28
C ALA A 31 38.33 26.22 -35.59
N LYS A 32 37.57 27.25 -35.98
CA LYS A 32 37.44 27.87 -37.33
C LYS A 32 36.65 27.23 -38.49
N LYS A 33 35.75 28.11 -38.99
CA LYS A 33 35.25 28.38 -40.36
C LYS A 33 34.18 27.43 -40.90
N ALA A 34 33.24 27.84 -41.76
CA ALA A 34 32.59 29.10 -42.15
C ALA A 34 31.60 28.74 -43.29
N ALA A 35 30.50 29.49 -43.43
CA ALA A 35 29.57 29.57 -44.58
C ALA A 35 28.63 28.36 -44.80
N ALA A 36 27.36 28.45 -45.25
CA ALA A 36 26.62 29.52 -45.93
C ALA A 36 25.08 29.35 -45.79
N MET A 37 24.37 30.49 -45.74
CA MET A 37 23.10 30.89 -46.38
C MET A 37 21.90 29.92 -46.62
N LYS A 38 20.77 30.24 -45.90
CA LYS A 38 19.37 30.57 -46.35
C LYS A 38 18.52 29.54 -47.18
N PRO A 39 17.16 29.72 -47.32
CA PRO A 39 16.11 30.15 -46.39
C PRO A 39 14.75 29.36 -46.49
N ALA A 40 13.87 29.59 -45.50
CA ALA A 40 12.39 29.74 -45.53
C ALA A 40 11.44 28.87 -46.41
N ALA A 41 10.43 28.28 -45.76
CA ALA A 41 9.00 28.23 -46.19
C ALA A 41 8.13 27.90 -44.95
N LYS A 42 7.41 28.85 -44.33
CA LYS A 42 6.01 29.25 -44.58
C LYS A 42 5.08 28.10 -44.98
N PHE A 43 4.22 27.65 -44.06
CA PHE A 43 2.81 27.41 -44.35
C PHE A 43 1.94 27.80 -43.16
N ALA A 44 0.99 28.69 -43.44
CA ALA A 44 -0.11 29.08 -42.59
C ALA A 44 -1.41 28.71 -43.33
N ALA A 45 -2.38 28.13 -42.63
CA ALA A 45 -3.81 28.21 -42.91
C ALA A 45 -4.55 27.68 -41.66
N LYS A 46 -5.15 28.54 -40.83
CA LYS A 46 -6.53 29.04 -40.95
C LYS A 46 -7.56 27.95 -41.24
N SER A 47 -8.37 27.60 -40.24
CA SER A 47 -9.82 27.82 -40.35
C SER A 47 -10.44 27.94 -38.96
N ALA A 48 -11.31 28.94 -38.85
CA ALA A 48 -12.18 29.24 -37.73
C ALA A 48 -13.61 29.27 -38.28
N ALA A 49 -14.57 28.65 -37.61
CA ALA A 49 -15.97 29.11 -37.52
C ALA A 49 -16.67 28.24 -36.45
N LYS A 50 -17.09 28.76 -35.29
CA LYS A 50 -18.25 29.64 -35.02
C LYS A 50 -19.60 28.91 -35.17
N SER A 51 -20.21 28.56 -34.04
CA SER A 51 -21.66 28.71 -33.84
C SER A 51 -22.03 28.60 -32.36
N ALA A 52 -22.53 29.72 -31.84
CA ALA A 52 -23.20 29.83 -30.56
C ALA A 52 -24.66 29.38 -30.67
N ALA A 53 -25.21 28.80 -29.61
CA ALA A 53 -26.65 28.81 -29.37
C ALA A 53 -26.93 28.86 -27.86
N LYS A 54 -27.61 29.93 -27.47
CA LYS A 54 -28.20 30.23 -26.16
C LYS A 54 -29.32 29.24 -25.83
N SER A 55 -29.49 28.90 -24.54
CA SER A 55 -30.82 28.81 -23.90
C SER A 55 -30.74 28.58 -22.37
N PRO A 56 -31.83 28.87 -21.62
CA PRO A 56 -31.77 29.74 -20.45
C PRO A 56 -31.83 29.02 -19.10
N ALA A 57 -31.55 29.83 -18.08
CA ALA A 57 -31.64 29.59 -16.65
C ALA A 57 -32.92 28.85 -16.19
N LYS A 58 -32.72 27.82 -15.36
CA LYS A 58 -33.72 27.33 -14.40
C LYS A 58 -33.13 27.37 -13.00
N SER A 59 -33.71 28.27 -12.21
CA SER A 59 -33.79 28.34 -10.75
C SER A 59 -33.33 27.09 -9.99
N ALA A 60 -32.19 27.20 -9.31
CA ALA A 60 -31.78 26.26 -8.27
C ALA A 60 -32.28 26.78 -6.92
N ALA A 61 -33.40 26.23 -6.46
CA ALA A 61 -33.89 26.42 -5.11
C ALA A 61 -32.85 25.91 -4.10
N LYS A 62 -32.38 26.79 -3.21
CA LYS A 62 -31.59 26.44 -2.02
C LYS A 62 -32.42 25.53 -1.12
N SER A 63 -32.26 24.21 -1.25
CA SER A 63 -32.71 23.28 -0.21
C SER A 63 -31.76 23.41 0.98
N VAL A 64 -32.20 24.14 2.01
CA VAL A 64 -31.56 24.13 3.33
C VAL A 64 -31.73 22.72 3.89
N ALA A 65 -30.72 21.88 3.67
CA ALA A 65 -30.65 20.55 4.26
C ALA A 65 -30.47 20.73 5.77
N LYS A 66 -31.55 20.46 6.52
CA LYS A 66 -31.56 20.35 7.97
C LYS A 66 -30.40 19.43 8.39
N PRO A 67 -29.49 19.83 9.30
CA PRO A 67 -28.47 18.93 9.81
C PRO A 67 -29.18 17.78 10.50
N ARG A 68 -29.17 16.62 9.86
CA ARG A 68 -29.71 15.39 10.42
C ARG A 68 -28.81 15.08 11.61
N ALA A 69 -29.34 15.30 12.82
CA ALA A 69 -28.66 15.01 14.07
C ALA A 69 -27.99 13.65 13.93
N ALA A 70 -26.66 13.63 14.04
CA ALA A 70 -25.86 12.44 14.04
C ALA A 70 -26.27 11.65 15.29
N SER A 71 -27.33 10.84 15.16
CA SER A 71 -27.69 9.86 16.17
C SER A 71 -26.42 9.07 16.42
N ALA A 72 -25.95 9.07 17.68
CA ALA A 72 -24.79 8.34 18.14
C ALA A 72 -24.97 6.86 17.79
N ARG A 73 -24.57 6.50 16.57
CA ARG A 73 -24.55 5.13 16.11
C ARG A 73 -23.43 4.52 16.93
N GLU A 74 -23.78 3.67 17.90
CA GLU A 74 -22.80 2.96 18.69
C GLU A 74 -21.73 2.41 17.74
N ALA A 75 -20.48 2.77 18.00
CA ALA A 75 -19.37 2.40 17.15
C ALA A 75 -19.29 0.87 17.16
N ARG A 76 -19.78 0.25 16.09
CA ARG A 76 -19.72 -1.19 15.89
C ARG A 76 -18.25 -1.61 15.92
N THR A 77 -17.93 -2.64 16.68
CA THR A 77 -16.62 -3.29 16.62
C THR A 77 -16.48 -4.05 15.30
N HIS A 78 -15.32 -3.92 14.65
CA HIS A 78 -15.00 -4.57 13.39
C HIS A 78 -14.12 -5.78 13.60
N ASP A 79 -14.51 -6.92 13.05
CA ASP A 79 -13.78 -8.17 13.22
C ASP A 79 -12.70 -8.31 12.15
N VAL A 80 -11.46 -8.54 12.58
CA VAL A 80 -10.29 -8.72 11.70
C VAL A 80 -9.71 -10.11 11.94
N ALA A 81 -9.88 -11.00 10.97
CA ALA A 81 -9.24 -12.31 11.01
C ALA A 81 -7.78 -12.20 10.55
N VAL A 82 -6.88 -12.91 11.22
CA VAL A 82 -5.46 -13.04 10.85
C VAL A 82 -5.17 -14.51 10.56
N TRP A 83 -4.81 -14.80 9.31
CA TRP A 83 -4.46 -16.12 8.82
C TRP A 83 -2.96 -16.17 8.52
N ASP A 84 -2.24 -16.99 9.29
CA ASP A 84 -0.82 -17.25 9.08
C ASP A 84 -0.64 -18.36 8.06
N ILE A 85 -0.11 -18.04 6.88
CA ILE A 85 0.07 -19.00 5.78
C ILE A 85 1.41 -19.72 5.92
N ASP A 86 2.50 -18.99 6.20
CA ASP A 86 3.88 -19.52 6.23
C ASP A 86 4.87 -18.66 7.04
N VAL A 87 4.41 -17.69 7.84
CA VAL A 87 5.30 -16.78 8.59
C VAL A 87 5.82 -17.42 9.88
N HIS A 88 5.08 -18.41 10.40
CA HIS A 88 5.31 -19.03 11.71
C HIS A 88 5.35 -17.98 12.83
N SER A 89 4.36 -17.08 12.83
CA SER A 89 4.23 -15.91 13.70
C SER A 89 3.71 -16.27 15.10
N GLY A 90 4.22 -17.35 15.71
CA GLY A 90 3.63 -18.02 16.88
C GLY A 90 3.18 -17.10 18.03
N PHE A 91 3.85 -15.97 18.25
CA PHE A 91 3.56 -15.02 19.33
C PHE A 91 2.85 -13.73 18.91
N VAL A 92 2.52 -13.53 17.62
CA VAL A 92 1.82 -12.31 17.16
C VAL A 92 0.48 -12.12 17.89
N ASN A 93 -0.19 -13.22 18.24
CA ASN A 93 -1.41 -13.22 19.03
C ASN A 93 -1.29 -12.46 20.35
N ARG A 94 -0.13 -12.53 21.03
CA ARG A 94 0.06 -11.84 22.31
C ARG A 94 -0.04 -10.32 22.14
N VAL A 95 0.51 -9.80 21.05
CA VAL A 95 0.43 -8.37 20.72
C VAL A 95 -0.99 -7.99 20.31
N LEU A 96 -1.63 -8.81 19.47
CA LEU A 96 -3.02 -8.58 19.04
C LEU A 96 -4.00 -8.62 20.22
N ASP A 97 -3.79 -9.50 21.20
CA ASP A 97 -4.56 -9.53 22.44
C ASP A 97 -4.33 -8.29 23.30
N ALA A 98 -3.09 -7.80 23.40
CA ALA A 98 -2.79 -6.55 24.09
C ALA A 98 -3.49 -5.35 23.42
N ILE A 99 -3.51 -5.32 22.08
CA ILE A 99 -4.24 -4.32 21.29
C ILE A 99 -5.75 -4.42 21.55
N ASN A 100 -6.33 -5.62 21.48
CA ASN A 100 -7.75 -5.88 21.74
C ASN A 100 -8.20 -5.39 23.13
N ARG A 101 -7.34 -5.49 24.15
CA ARG A 101 -7.67 -5.02 25.52
C ARG A 101 -7.69 -3.49 25.64
N LYS A 102 -6.99 -2.78 24.77
CA LYS A 102 -6.79 -1.33 24.89
C LYS A 102 -7.80 -0.52 24.07
N GLN A 103 -8.47 -1.11 23.08
CA GLN A 103 -9.46 -0.42 22.26
C GLN A 103 -10.66 -1.31 21.89
N LYS A 104 -11.74 -0.71 21.34
CA LYS A 104 -12.99 -1.42 20.99
C LYS A 104 -13.40 -1.28 19.52
N LEU A 105 -12.59 -0.59 18.72
CA LEU A 105 -12.83 -0.34 17.31
C LEU A 105 -12.66 -1.61 16.46
N PHE A 106 -11.59 -2.36 16.71
CA PHE A 106 -11.27 -3.60 16.02
C PHE A 106 -11.16 -4.76 17.02
N ARG A 107 -11.58 -5.95 16.60
CA ARG A 107 -11.33 -7.20 17.30
C ARG A 107 -10.50 -8.11 16.39
N PHE A 108 -9.22 -8.26 16.73
CA PHE A 108 -8.32 -9.14 16.02
C PHE A 108 -8.48 -10.57 16.51
N VAL A 109 -8.65 -11.52 15.60
CA VAL A 109 -8.74 -12.95 15.90
C VAL A 109 -7.83 -13.72 14.96
N ARG A 110 -7.04 -14.65 15.50
CA ARG A 110 -6.29 -15.58 14.65
C ARG A 110 -7.21 -16.71 14.21
N ILE A 111 -7.08 -17.08 12.94
CA ILE A 111 -7.75 -18.24 12.37
C ILE A 111 -6.72 -19.24 11.87
N GLU A 112 -7.12 -20.50 11.87
CA GLU A 112 -6.37 -21.59 11.26
C GLU A 112 -7.21 -22.12 10.09
N ALA A 113 -6.63 -22.09 8.90
CA ALA A 113 -7.24 -22.60 7.68
C ALA A 113 -6.19 -23.34 6.86
N THR A 114 -6.65 -24.31 6.07
CA THR A 114 -5.78 -25.12 5.21
C THR A 114 -5.12 -24.25 4.15
N VAL A 115 -3.82 -24.42 3.97
CA VAL A 115 -3.04 -23.73 2.93
C VAL A 115 -2.89 -24.66 1.73
N PRO A 116 -3.47 -24.35 0.56
CA PRO A 116 -3.28 -25.16 -0.63
C PRO A 116 -1.81 -25.26 -1.02
N MET A 117 -1.36 -26.47 -1.35
CA MET A 117 -0.03 -26.69 -1.91
C MET A 117 0.10 -25.89 -3.21
N GLY A 118 1.03 -24.94 -3.24
CA GLY A 118 1.22 -24.03 -4.37
C GLY A 118 0.94 -22.57 -4.07
N LEU A 119 0.22 -22.25 -3.00
CA LEU A 119 -0.12 -20.86 -2.65
C LEU A 119 1.12 -20.02 -2.30
N THR A 120 2.12 -20.65 -1.71
CA THR A 120 3.38 -20.04 -1.29
C THR A 120 4.52 -20.29 -2.28
N MET A 121 4.22 -20.81 -3.49
CA MET A 121 5.24 -20.98 -4.51
C MET A 121 5.72 -19.61 -5.01
N SER A 122 6.86 -19.15 -4.50
CA SER A 122 7.57 -17.97 -5.00
C SER A 122 8.43 -18.30 -6.22
N GLY A 123 8.98 -17.25 -6.85
CA GLY A 123 9.98 -17.39 -7.88
C GLY A 123 9.45 -17.89 -9.22
N ARG A 124 9.66 -19.17 -9.55
CA ARG A 124 9.41 -19.68 -10.91
C ARG A 124 7.99 -19.42 -11.39
N ARG A 125 6.98 -19.72 -10.56
CA ARG A 125 5.57 -19.51 -10.90
C ARG A 125 5.27 -18.02 -11.10
N THR A 126 5.70 -17.18 -10.16
CA THR A 126 5.54 -15.72 -10.24
C THR A 126 6.22 -15.15 -11.50
N ARG A 127 7.42 -15.65 -11.84
CA ARG A 127 8.15 -15.31 -13.08
C ARG A 127 7.39 -15.70 -14.34
N GLU A 128 6.85 -16.90 -14.42
CA GLU A 128 6.05 -17.35 -15.57
C GLU A 128 4.80 -16.49 -15.80
N ILE A 129 4.18 -16.00 -14.72
CA ILE A 129 3.04 -15.09 -14.79
C ILE A 129 3.50 -13.71 -15.26
N ILE A 130 4.53 -13.15 -14.63
CA ILE A 130 5.01 -11.79 -14.92
C ILE A 130 5.64 -11.70 -16.30
N GLN A 131 6.31 -12.75 -16.79
CA GLN A 131 6.84 -12.80 -18.16
C GLN A 131 5.76 -12.48 -19.21
N LYS A 132 4.50 -12.85 -18.94
CA LYS A 132 3.38 -12.61 -19.86
C LYS A 132 2.78 -11.21 -19.71
N LEU A 133 2.95 -10.56 -18.56
CA LEU A 133 2.32 -9.27 -18.22
C LEU A 133 3.28 -8.10 -18.38
N ASP A 134 4.50 -8.28 -17.88
CA ASP A 134 5.59 -7.30 -17.92
C ASP A 134 6.93 -8.04 -18.05
N PRO A 135 7.36 -8.35 -19.30
CA PRO A 135 8.60 -9.08 -19.56
C PRO A 135 9.85 -8.42 -18.97
N LYS A 136 9.85 -7.10 -18.77
CA LYS A 136 11.01 -6.39 -18.22
C LYS A 136 11.17 -6.66 -16.73
N THR A 137 10.06 -6.74 -16.01
CA THR A 137 10.05 -7.01 -14.56
C THR A 137 10.29 -8.50 -14.26
N ALA A 138 10.01 -9.39 -15.22
CA ALA A 138 10.27 -10.83 -15.08
C ALA A 138 11.76 -11.19 -14.92
N GLU A 139 12.65 -10.35 -15.44
CA GLU A 139 14.11 -10.50 -15.31
C GLU A 139 14.66 -10.02 -13.96
N ASP A 140 13.82 -9.44 -13.09
CA ASP A 140 14.26 -8.97 -11.78
C ASP A 140 14.61 -10.15 -10.86
N PRO A 141 15.84 -10.23 -10.33
CA PRO A 141 16.26 -11.31 -9.43
C PRO A 141 15.42 -11.40 -8.15
N GLN A 142 14.83 -10.29 -7.68
CA GLN A 142 14.02 -10.28 -6.45
C GLN A 142 12.75 -11.11 -6.58
N LEU A 143 12.34 -11.41 -7.81
CA LEU A 143 11.14 -12.16 -8.07
C LEU A 143 11.17 -13.58 -7.50
N GLU A 144 12.37 -14.13 -7.29
CA GLU A 144 12.59 -15.41 -6.60
C GLU A 144 12.01 -15.44 -5.19
N ASN A 145 11.95 -14.27 -4.55
CA ASN A 145 11.47 -14.09 -3.19
C ASN A 145 10.02 -13.58 -3.13
N SER A 146 9.30 -13.56 -4.25
CA SER A 146 8.00 -12.90 -4.36
C SER A 146 6.89 -13.86 -4.76
N VAL A 147 5.73 -13.72 -4.13
CA VAL A 147 4.50 -14.47 -4.44
C VAL A 147 3.49 -13.58 -5.18
N TRP A 148 2.71 -14.17 -6.07
CA TRP A 148 1.70 -13.44 -6.85
C TRP A 148 0.40 -13.23 -6.06
N ALA A 149 0.03 -11.97 -5.79
CA ALA A 149 -1.14 -11.62 -4.97
C ALA A 149 -2.46 -12.17 -5.53
N GLU A 150 -2.64 -12.15 -6.86
CA GLU A 150 -3.87 -12.61 -7.51
C GLU A 150 -4.09 -14.13 -7.42
N ASP A 151 -3.07 -14.90 -7.05
CA ASP A 151 -3.25 -16.33 -6.73
C ASP A 151 -3.82 -16.53 -5.32
N ILE A 152 -3.60 -15.55 -4.42
CA ILE A 152 -4.00 -15.62 -3.02
C ILE A 152 -5.44 -15.14 -2.81
N TYR A 153 -5.85 -14.06 -3.48
CA TYR A 153 -7.20 -13.50 -3.31
C TYR A 153 -8.34 -14.50 -3.58
N PRO A 154 -8.29 -15.37 -4.62
CA PRO A 154 -9.33 -16.37 -4.85
C PRO A 154 -9.44 -17.40 -3.72
N VAL A 155 -8.32 -17.76 -3.09
CA VAL A 155 -8.27 -18.73 -1.99
C VAL A 155 -8.73 -18.10 -0.67
N ALA A 156 -8.33 -16.85 -0.41
CA ALA A 156 -8.68 -16.13 0.81
C ALA A 156 -10.17 -15.72 0.87
N ARG A 157 -10.83 -15.54 -0.29
CA ARG A 157 -12.22 -15.05 -0.34
C ARG A 157 -13.25 -16.01 0.28
N PRO A 158 -13.23 -17.33 0.00
CA PRO A 158 -14.04 -18.29 0.74
C PRO A 158 -13.81 -18.27 2.26
N ILE A 159 -12.55 -18.12 2.68
CA ILE A 159 -12.19 -18.07 4.11
C ILE A 159 -12.84 -16.85 4.77
N LEU A 160 -12.63 -15.65 4.22
CA LEU A 160 -13.27 -14.41 4.69
C LEU A 160 -14.80 -14.56 4.79
N LYS A 161 -15.42 -15.21 3.80
CA LYS A 161 -16.88 -15.45 3.81
C LYS A 161 -17.30 -16.42 4.91
N SER A 162 -16.53 -17.48 5.14
CA SER A 162 -16.85 -18.51 6.15
C SER A 162 -16.63 -18.04 7.59
N THR A 163 -15.62 -17.20 7.82
CA THR A 163 -15.33 -16.66 9.16
C THR A 163 -16.29 -15.57 9.57
N GLY A 164 -16.95 -14.93 8.60
CA GLY A 164 -17.90 -13.83 8.84
C GLY A 164 -17.23 -12.56 9.36
N THR A 165 -15.91 -12.43 9.19
CA THR A 165 -15.16 -11.25 9.64
C THR A 165 -15.28 -10.10 8.63
N ASP A 166 -15.06 -8.87 9.10
CA ASP A 166 -15.13 -7.68 8.24
C ASP A 166 -13.88 -7.56 7.34
N LEU A 167 -12.71 -7.98 7.84
CA LEU A 167 -11.45 -8.06 7.12
C LEU A 167 -10.76 -9.42 7.33
N LEU A 168 -9.92 -9.80 6.37
CA LEU A 168 -9.01 -10.95 6.47
C LEU A 168 -7.59 -10.52 6.12
N VAL A 169 -6.67 -10.72 7.05
CA VAL A 169 -5.23 -10.46 6.90
C VAL A 169 -4.53 -11.79 6.69
N CYS A 170 -3.83 -11.94 5.57
CA CYS A 170 -3.03 -13.09 5.20
C CYS A 170 -1.55 -12.75 5.43
N LEU A 171 -0.88 -13.47 6.32
CA LEU A 171 0.54 -13.29 6.61
C LEU A 171 1.36 -14.21 5.70
N LEU A 172 2.34 -13.63 5.01
CA LEU A 172 3.17 -14.29 4.00
C LEU A 172 4.66 -14.15 4.34
N ALA A 173 5.45 -15.20 4.23
CA ALA A 173 6.90 -15.15 4.35
C ALA A 173 7.60 -14.46 3.17
N PRO A 174 7.22 -14.70 1.89
CA PRO A 174 7.82 -13.99 0.75
C PRO A 174 7.29 -12.56 0.59
N LEU A 175 7.99 -11.75 -0.22
CA LEU A 175 7.48 -10.47 -0.72
C LEU A 175 6.23 -10.66 -1.58
N ILE A 176 5.47 -9.60 -1.79
CA ILE A 176 4.24 -9.66 -2.56
C ILE A 176 4.43 -8.95 -3.91
N ALA A 177 4.13 -9.66 -4.98
CA ALA A 177 4.02 -9.13 -6.33
C ALA A 177 2.56 -8.92 -6.70
N ASP A 178 2.22 -7.75 -7.22
CA ASP A 178 0.86 -7.37 -7.60
C ASP A 178 0.84 -6.47 -8.85
N ARG A 179 -0.28 -6.44 -9.56
CA ARG A 179 -0.48 -5.58 -10.73
C ARG A 179 -0.62 -4.13 -10.29
N VAL A 180 0.14 -3.21 -10.87
CA VAL A 180 -0.06 -1.78 -10.69
C VAL A 180 -0.84 -1.19 -11.86
N THR A 181 -1.82 -0.34 -11.57
CA THR A 181 -2.60 0.38 -12.58
C THR A 181 -2.61 1.87 -12.28
N ASN A 182 -2.57 2.69 -13.34
CA ASN A 182 -2.74 4.14 -13.23
C ASN A 182 -4.23 4.52 -13.23
N PRO A 183 -4.74 5.29 -12.25
CA PRO A 183 -4.13 5.69 -10.97
C PRO A 183 -4.30 4.60 -9.88
N PRO A 184 -3.44 4.53 -8.85
CA PRO A 184 -2.58 5.60 -8.29
C PRO A 184 -1.13 5.64 -8.78
N PHE A 185 -0.68 4.71 -9.61
CA PHE A 185 0.72 4.68 -10.07
C PHE A 185 0.91 5.50 -11.34
N ASP A 186 2.12 6.01 -11.56
CA ASP A 186 2.49 6.69 -12.81
C ASP A 186 2.56 5.74 -14.01
N ARG A 187 2.35 4.43 -13.80
CA ARG A 187 2.44 3.38 -14.82
C ARG A 187 1.47 2.23 -14.57
N ASP A 188 1.07 1.59 -15.67
CA ASP A 188 0.53 0.23 -15.63
C ASP A 188 1.70 -0.77 -15.66
N GLY A 189 1.57 -1.90 -14.96
CA GLY A 189 2.61 -2.93 -14.93
C GLY A 189 2.53 -3.86 -13.73
N VAL A 190 3.70 -4.29 -13.26
CA VAL A 190 3.83 -5.14 -12.07
C VAL A 190 4.87 -4.53 -11.13
N GLU A 191 4.53 -4.50 -9.84
CA GLU A 191 5.49 -4.30 -8.76
C GLU A 191 5.63 -5.61 -7.98
N ILE A 192 6.84 -5.91 -7.51
CA ILE A 192 7.19 -7.27 -7.03
C ILE A 192 7.57 -7.31 -5.55
N ASP A 193 7.55 -6.16 -4.89
CA ASP A 193 8.35 -5.90 -3.73
C ASP A 193 7.54 -5.20 -2.63
N PHE A 194 6.22 -5.48 -2.61
CA PHE A 194 5.33 -4.94 -1.59
C PHE A 194 5.48 -5.67 -0.25
N PHE A 195 5.48 -4.90 0.84
CA PHE A 195 5.31 -5.47 2.18
C PHE A 195 3.84 -5.64 2.53
N SER A 196 2.93 -4.81 2.04
CA SER A 196 1.51 -5.14 2.11
C SER A 196 0.67 -4.54 1.00
N VAL A 197 -0.37 -5.28 0.63
CA VAL A 197 -1.35 -4.87 -0.38
C VAL A 197 -2.73 -5.31 0.07
N SER A 198 -3.77 -4.64 -0.41
CA SER A 198 -5.14 -5.00 -0.10
C SER A 198 -6.05 -4.99 -1.32
N SER A 199 -7.04 -5.89 -1.31
CA SER A 199 -8.06 -5.98 -2.33
C SER A 199 -9.36 -6.50 -1.73
N LYS A 200 -10.40 -5.65 -1.74
CA LYS A 200 -11.77 -6.01 -1.36
C LYS A 200 -11.83 -6.70 0.01
N ARG A 201 -11.28 -6.07 1.06
CA ARG A 201 -11.23 -6.56 2.45
C ARG A 201 -10.26 -7.72 2.73
N ILE A 202 -9.49 -8.14 1.74
CA ILE A 202 -8.41 -9.10 1.91
C ILE A 202 -7.11 -8.33 1.89
N ILE A 203 -6.34 -8.44 2.96
CA ILE A 203 -5.07 -7.78 3.19
C ILE A 203 -3.98 -8.83 3.14
N LEU A 204 -2.92 -8.60 2.38
CA LEU A 204 -1.73 -9.43 2.35
C LEU A 204 -0.60 -8.67 3.05
N VAL A 205 0.08 -9.27 4.01
CA VAL A 205 1.22 -8.69 4.73
C VAL A 205 2.40 -9.65 4.65
N SER A 206 3.51 -9.17 4.11
CA SER A 206 4.78 -9.88 4.04
C SER A 206 5.59 -9.69 5.33
N ALA A 207 6.15 -10.79 5.81
CA ALA A 207 7.15 -10.83 6.87
C ALA A 207 8.58 -11.00 6.33
N TYR A 208 8.78 -10.81 5.02
CA TYR A 208 10.08 -10.98 4.36
C TYR A 208 11.15 -10.10 5.03
N GLU A 209 12.23 -10.73 5.48
CA GLU A 209 13.34 -10.08 6.22
C GLU A 209 12.93 -9.29 7.49
N LEU A 210 11.66 -9.34 7.91
CA LEU A 210 11.12 -8.49 8.99
C LEU A 210 11.81 -8.75 10.33
N ARG A 211 12.30 -9.98 10.57
CA ARG A 211 13.13 -10.28 11.76
C ARG A 211 14.43 -9.47 11.77
N GLY A 212 15.09 -9.34 10.61
CA GLY A 212 16.30 -8.53 10.47
C GLY A 212 16.01 -7.04 10.63
N TYR A 213 14.88 -6.56 10.11
CA TYR A 213 14.46 -5.16 10.29
C TYR A 213 14.07 -4.86 11.75
N ALA A 214 13.35 -5.78 12.40
CA ALA A 214 12.98 -5.67 13.82
C ALA A 214 14.22 -5.59 14.73
N ALA A 215 15.22 -6.45 14.49
CA ALA A 215 16.48 -6.41 15.22
C ALA A 215 17.21 -5.07 15.05
N LYS A 216 17.28 -4.54 13.82
CA LYS A 216 17.88 -3.21 13.55
C LYS A 216 17.10 -2.07 14.19
N ALA A 217 15.78 -2.20 14.30
CA ALA A 217 14.91 -1.21 14.95
C ALA A 217 14.93 -1.30 16.49
N GLY A 218 15.52 -2.37 17.06
CA GLY A 218 15.50 -2.62 18.50
C GLY A 218 14.09 -2.98 19.01
N ARG A 219 13.32 -3.72 18.21
CA ARG A 219 11.93 -4.11 18.51
C ARG A 219 11.73 -5.61 18.35
N SER A 220 10.70 -6.15 19.00
CA SER A 220 10.31 -7.54 18.79
C SER A 220 9.70 -7.74 17.39
N PHE A 221 9.86 -8.95 16.86
CA PHE A 221 9.31 -9.32 15.55
C PHE A 221 7.78 -9.19 15.54
N GLU A 222 7.12 -9.60 16.62
CA GLU A 222 5.67 -9.58 16.79
C GLU A 222 5.12 -8.15 16.79
N ALA A 223 5.79 -7.22 17.47
CA ALA A 223 5.40 -5.81 17.47
C ALA A 223 5.52 -5.20 16.07
N CYS A 224 6.60 -5.52 15.36
CA CYS A 224 6.80 -5.05 13.99
C CYS A 224 5.74 -5.60 13.04
N LEU A 225 5.42 -6.89 13.14
CA LEU A 225 4.39 -7.52 12.32
C LEU A 225 3.00 -6.95 12.64
N ALA A 226 2.66 -6.79 13.92
CA ALA A 226 1.40 -6.17 14.33
C ALA A 226 1.26 -4.72 13.82
N LEU A 227 2.36 -3.97 13.75
CA LEU A 227 2.37 -2.63 13.19
C LEU A 227 2.01 -2.62 11.70
N LEU A 228 2.62 -3.50 10.90
CA LEU A 228 2.30 -3.64 9.46
C LEU A 228 0.84 -4.06 9.25
N ILE A 229 0.34 -4.99 10.08
CA ILE A 229 -1.07 -5.39 10.07
C ILE A 229 -1.98 -4.17 10.33
N ILE A 230 -1.70 -3.40 11.39
CA ILE A 230 -2.53 -2.24 11.75
C ILE A 230 -2.46 -1.15 10.69
N ALA A 231 -1.28 -0.83 10.16
CA ALA A 231 -1.12 0.13 9.07
C ALA A 231 -2.04 -0.21 7.89
N GLN A 232 -1.95 -1.45 7.40
CA GLN A 232 -2.73 -1.88 6.25
C GLN A 232 -4.24 -2.01 6.55
N VAL A 233 -4.62 -2.39 7.78
CA VAL A 233 -6.03 -2.39 8.22
C VAL A 233 -6.60 -0.98 8.23
N LEU A 234 -5.85 0.01 8.73
CA LEU A 234 -6.30 1.41 8.74
C LEU A 234 -6.38 1.97 7.32
N ALA A 235 -5.42 1.66 6.46
CA ALA A 235 -5.44 2.02 5.05
C ALA A 235 -6.70 1.48 4.34
N GLU A 236 -6.94 0.17 4.41
CA GLU A 236 -8.10 -0.46 3.73
C GLU A 236 -9.44 -0.03 4.35
N TYR A 237 -9.50 0.15 5.67
CA TYR A 237 -10.76 0.42 6.36
C TYR A 237 -11.20 1.89 6.28
N PHE A 238 -10.25 2.82 6.37
CA PHE A 238 -10.51 4.26 6.39
C PHE A 238 -10.07 4.99 5.11
N ASP A 239 -9.53 4.28 4.12
CA ASP A 239 -8.99 4.88 2.88
C ASP A 239 -7.88 5.91 3.19
N LEU A 240 -7.02 5.58 4.15
CA LEU A 240 -5.90 6.46 4.51
C LEU A 240 -4.84 6.46 3.41
N GLU A 241 -4.41 7.67 3.04
CA GLU A 241 -3.32 7.87 2.09
C GLU A 241 -1.96 7.80 2.78
N GLU A 242 -0.97 7.35 2.02
CA GLU A 242 0.39 7.20 2.48
C GLU A 242 1.16 8.51 2.37
N HIS A 243 2.25 8.62 3.12
CA HIS A 243 3.15 9.76 3.05
C HIS A 243 4.35 9.41 2.19
N ASP A 244 4.65 10.24 1.20
CA ASP A 244 5.86 10.08 0.38
C ASP A 244 7.15 10.22 1.20
N ASP A 245 7.08 10.84 2.39
CA ASP A 245 8.21 11.07 3.29
C ASP A 245 8.32 10.01 4.40
N THR A 246 9.50 9.41 4.56
CA THR A 246 9.83 8.52 5.68
C THR A 246 10.09 9.32 6.97
N ARG A 247 9.07 9.46 7.82
CA ARG A 247 9.10 10.23 9.08
C ARG A 247 9.00 9.36 10.35
N GLY A 248 8.66 8.08 10.20
CA GLY A 248 8.33 7.14 11.27
C GLY A 248 6.83 6.93 11.54
N CYS A 249 5.97 7.45 10.67
CA CYS A 249 4.54 7.21 10.74
C CYS A 249 4.22 5.80 10.23
N ILE A 250 3.22 5.14 10.79
CA ILE A 250 2.67 3.87 10.28
C ILE A 250 2.03 3.98 8.89
N MET A 251 1.94 5.19 8.34
CA MET A 251 1.40 5.47 7.01
C MET A 251 2.50 6.00 6.07
N ASP A 252 3.77 5.92 6.47
CA ASP A 252 4.84 6.32 5.55
C ASP A 252 5.01 5.27 4.45
N TYR A 253 5.09 5.75 3.21
CA TYR A 253 5.49 4.99 2.06
C TYR A 253 7.01 4.85 2.10
N CYS A 254 7.49 3.65 2.45
CA CYS A 254 8.92 3.36 2.35
C CYS A 254 9.23 2.99 0.89
N ASP A 255 10.00 3.82 0.19
CA ASP A 255 10.51 3.45 -1.13
C ASP A 255 11.78 2.60 -1.01
N ASP A 256 12.69 2.87 -0.05
CA ASP A 256 13.82 1.98 0.25
C ASP A 256 13.43 0.99 1.38
N ARG A 257 13.83 -0.27 1.26
CA ARG A 257 13.68 -1.26 2.35
C ARG A 257 14.27 -0.79 3.67
N LYS A 258 15.32 0.03 3.64
CA LYS A 258 15.95 0.54 4.86
C LYS A 258 15.03 1.47 5.64
N ASP A 259 14.11 2.14 4.96
CA ASP A 259 13.18 3.09 5.56
C ASP A 259 12.18 2.41 6.49
N ILE A 260 11.90 1.12 6.25
CA ILE A 260 11.08 0.31 7.17
C ILE A 260 11.69 0.30 8.57
N VAL A 261 13.02 0.37 8.72
CA VAL A 261 13.67 0.39 10.03
C VAL A 261 13.35 1.68 10.78
N VAL A 262 13.24 2.81 10.07
CA VAL A 262 12.86 4.11 10.66
C VAL A 262 11.42 4.05 11.16
N LEU A 263 10.53 3.50 10.35
CA LEU A 263 9.13 3.25 10.70
C LEU A 263 9.02 2.36 11.94
N LEU A 264 9.68 1.20 11.92
CA LEU A 264 9.65 0.23 13.02
C LEU A 264 10.31 0.76 14.30
N LYS A 265 11.30 1.66 14.22
CA LYS A 265 11.94 2.24 15.40
C LYS A 265 10.98 3.18 16.15
N LYS A 266 10.26 4.02 15.39
CA LYS A 266 9.36 5.04 15.94
C LYS A 266 7.98 4.47 16.29
N MET A 267 7.36 3.72 15.38
CA MET A 267 6.02 3.14 15.52
C MET A 267 4.98 4.20 15.93
N GLU A 268 4.84 5.29 15.17
CA GLU A 268 3.95 6.41 15.51
C GLU A 268 2.86 6.61 14.47
N ILE A 269 1.77 7.30 14.82
CA ILE A 269 0.86 7.89 13.82
C ILE A 269 1.04 9.40 13.88
N CYS A 270 1.35 10.02 12.74
CA CYS A 270 1.55 11.46 12.69
C CYS A 270 0.20 12.20 12.81
N PRO A 271 0.21 13.49 13.20
CA PRO A 271 -1.01 14.28 13.32
C PRO A 271 -1.86 14.30 12.05
N HIS A 272 -1.23 14.39 10.86
CA HIS A 272 -1.94 14.40 9.58
C HIS A 272 -2.74 13.12 9.33
N SER A 273 -2.12 11.94 9.53
CA SER A 273 -2.82 10.65 9.42
C SER A 273 -3.91 10.49 10.49
N LEU A 274 -3.70 11.04 11.69
CA LEU A 274 -4.70 11.03 12.75
C LEU A 274 -5.89 11.93 12.45
N GLU A 275 -5.67 13.09 11.82
CA GLU A 275 -6.72 14.02 11.39
C GLU A 275 -7.58 13.45 10.26
N ALA A 276 -6.98 12.68 9.35
CA ALA A 276 -7.70 11.98 8.29
C ALA A 276 -8.66 10.89 8.82
N LEU A 277 -8.44 10.39 10.03
CA LEU A 277 -9.33 9.42 10.67
C LEU A 277 -10.62 10.09 11.19
N PRO A 278 -11.77 9.39 11.11
CA PRO A 278 -12.99 9.82 11.77
C PRO A 278 -12.80 10.01 13.28
N ASP A 279 -13.46 11.00 13.88
CA ASP A 279 -13.30 11.36 15.30
C ASP A 279 -13.49 10.16 16.25
N TYR A 280 -14.46 9.28 15.95
CA TYR A 280 -14.74 8.10 16.77
C TYR A 280 -13.60 7.06 16.77
N ALA A 281 -12.72 7.09 15.76
CA ALA A 281 -11.64 6.12 15.58
C ALA A 281 -10.32 6.58 16.20
N ARG A 282 -10.05 7.90 16.22
CA ARG A 282 -8.74 8.48 16.60
C ARG A 282 -8.20 7.95 17.93
N ALA A 283 -9.02 8.00 18.98
CA ALA A 283 -8.61 7.53 20.31
C ALA A 283 -8.28 6.03 20.35
N SER A 284 -9.02 5.22 19.59
CA SER A 284 -8.74 3.78 19.49
C SER A 284 -7.42 3.52 18.76
N VAL A 285 -7.16 4.22 17.66
CA VAL A 285 -5.92 4.08 16.88
C VAL A 285 -4.69 4.44 17.70
N VAL A 286 -4.73 5.55 18.44
CA VAL A 286 -3.63 5.93 19.36
C VAL A 286 -3.36 4.82 20.38
N LYS A 287 -4.42 4.24 20.95
CA LYS A 287 -4.27 3.13 21.92
C LYS A 287 -3.72 1.84 21.29
N MET A 288 -4.04 1.54 20.02
CA MET A 288 -3.44 0.40 19.31
C MET A 288 -1.92 0.58 19.18
N ILE A 289 -1.51 1.76 18.72
CA ILE A 289 -0.08 2.05 18.52
C ILE A 289 0.67 2.08 19.85
N GLN A 290 0.07 2.65 20.88
CA GLN A 290 0.62 2.61 22.24
C GLN A 290 0.81 1.17 22.72
N ALA A 291 -0.18 0.29 22.52
CA ALA A 291 -0.08 -1.12 22.90
C ALA A 291 1.07 -1.85 22.19
N ILE A 292 1.31 -1.54 20.91
CA ILE A 292 2.46 -2.11 20.16
C ILE A 292 3.78 -1.58 20.71
N ARG A 293 3.89 -0.27 20.97
CA ARG A 293 5.12 0.37 21.47
C ARG A 293 5.53 -0.14 22.85
N GLU A 294 4.54 -0.39 23.71
CA GLU A 294 4.72 -0.89 25.08
C GLU A 294 4.96 -2.40 25.13
N TYR A 295 4.73 -3.13 24.04
CA TYR A 295 4.87 -4.57 24.02
C TYR A 295 6.32 -5.01 24.21
N THR A 296 6.54 -5.78 25.27
CA THR A 296 7.78 -6.51 25.54
C THR A 296 7.46 -8.02 25.53
N PRO A 297 8.21 -8.84 24.77
CA PRO A 297 7.93 -10.27 24.59
C PRO A 297 8.03 -11.10 25.88
#